data_AF-A0A935ZMW0-F1
#
_entry.id   AF-A0A935ZMW0-F1
#
_cell.length_a   1.000
_cell.length_b   1.000
_cell.length_c   1.000
_cell.angle_alpha   90.00
_cell.angle_beta   90.00
_cell.angle_gamma   90.00
#
_symmetry.space_group_name_H-M   'P 1'
#
loop_
_entity.id
_entity.type
_entity.pdbx_description
1 polymer ?
#
loop_
_entity_poly.entity_id
_entity_poly.type
_entity_poly.pdbx_seq_one_letter_code
_entity_poly.pdbx_strand_id
1 'polypeptide(L)'
;MTQDPADDGDDARARPDPNLVRRSGEGTGAFADLGVVSVGTGNLRKLLQGLHRGTLTCPLTPAGLAGHGLQDASGDLLAHLRGLDTAGVRAVVVAVLAERLAQGQRDASRG
;
A
#
# COMPACT_ATOMS: atom_id res chain seq x y z
N MET A 1 -62.74 -23.98 15.45
CA MET A 1 -62.14 -24.62 14.26
C MET A 1 -61.92 -23.51 13.24
N THR A 2 -60.74 -23.11 12.81
CA THR A 2 -59.32 -23.50 13.00
C THR A 2 -58.60 -22.35 12.29
N GLN A 3 -57.95 -21.42 13.01
CA GLN A 3 -56.47 -21.32 13.08
C GLN A 3 -55.76 -21.79 11.79
N ASP A 4 -55.17 -20.89 11.01
CA ASP A 4 -53.72 -20.63 11.10
C ASP A 4 -53.30 -19.47 10.15
N PRO A 5 -52.48 -18.52 10.62
CA PRO A 5 -51.90 -17.45 9.82
C PRO A 5 -50.66 -17.94 9.05
N ALA A 6 -50.45 -17.40 7.85
CA ALA A 6 -49.21 -17.60 7.11
C ALA A 6 -48.02 -17.01 7.90
N ASP A 7 -47.28 -17.94 8.50
CA ASP A 7 -45.90 -17.88 8.93
C ASP A 7 -45.01 -17.73 7.68
N ASP A 8 -44.38 -16.56 7.52
CA ASP A 8 -43.16 -16.40 6.71
C ASP A 8 -42.13 -15.76 7.64
N GLY A 9 -41.62 -16.59 8.54
CA GLY A 9 -40.38 -16.33 9.24
C GLY A 9 -39.18 -16.36 8.30
N ASP A 10 -38.18 -15.58 8.69
CA ASP A 10 -36.77 -15.84 8.42
C ASP A 10 -36.26 -15.60 6.99
N ASP A 11 -35.71 -14.41 6.75
CA ASP A 11 -34.27 -14.34 6.52
C ASP A 11 -33.79 -12.92 6.81
N ALA A 12 -33.34 -12.72 8.04
CA ALA A 12 -32.60 -11.56 8.47
C ALA A 12 -31.26 -11.51 7.71
N ARG A 13 -31.30 -11.03 6.47
CA ARG A 13 -30.10 -10.54 5.77
C ARG A 13 -29.67 -9.25 6.44
N ALA A 14 -29.01 -9.42 7.58
CA ALA A 14 -28.14 -8.43 8.19
C ALA A 14 -27.26 -7.89 7.08
N ARG A 15 -27.59 -6.68 6.61
CA ARG A 15 -26.70 -5.92 5.73
C ARG A 15 -25.39 -5.78 6.51
N PRO A 16 -24.24 -6.20 5.97
CA PRO A 16 -22.98 -5.90 6.62
C PRO A 16 -22.87 -4.38 6.73
N ASP A 17 -22.69 -3.91 7.96
CA ASP A 17 -22.46 -2.50 8.27
C ASP A 17 -21.32 -1.97 7.37
N PRO A 18 -21.55 -0.93 6.56
CA PRO A 18 -20.51 -0.34 5.72
C PRO A 18 -19.43 0.40 6.54
N ASN A 19 -19.53 0.40 7.87
CA ASN A 19 -18.63 1.11 8.77
C ASN A 19 -17.50 0.25 9.38
N LEU A 20 -17.32 -1.00 8.94
CA LEU A 20 -16.22 -1.86 9.41
C LEU A 20 -15.02 -1.91 8.44
N VAL A 21 -14.58 -0.76 7.94
CA VAL A 21 -13.18 -0.56 7.53
C VAL A 21 -12.68 0.73 8.18
N ARG A 22 -12.31 0.60 9.46
CA ARG A 22 -11.33 1.50 10.07
C ARG A 22 -10.22 0.66 10.67
N ARG A 23 -9.13 0.53 9.90
CA ARG A 23 -7.74 0.63 10.36
C ARG A 23 -6.80 0.44 9.18
N SER A 24 -6.37 1.56 8.61
CA SER A 24 -5.01 1.75 8.11
C SER A 24 -4.82 3.23 7.80
N GLY A 25 -4.17 3.93 8.74
CA GLY A 25 -3.52 5.23 8.59
C GLY A 25 -4.09 6.21 7.55
N GLU A 26 -5.11 6.97 7.94
CA GLU A 26 -5.37 8.27 7.32
C GLU A 26 -4.26 9.23 7.76
N GLY A 27 -3.19 9.26 6.96
CA GLY A 27 -2.25 10.35 6.86
C GLY A 27 -2.72 11.31 5.78
N THR A 28 -3.36 12.37 6.24
CA THR A 28 -3.87 13.57 5.56
C THR A 28 -3.09 13.99 4.30
N GLY A 29 -3.82 14.22 3.21
CA GLY A 29 -3.32 14.59 1.89
C GLY A 29 -2.77 16.01 1.76
N ALA A 30 -1.66 16.31 2.45
CA ALA A 30 -0.85 17.51 2.20
C ALA A 30 0.52 17.17 1.57
N PHE A 31 0.86 15.88 1.44
CA PHE A 31 2.19 15.41 1.04
C PHE A 31 2.18 14.48 -0.18
N ALA A 32 1.07 14.43 -0.93
CA ALA A 32 0.95 13.55 -2.11
C ALA A 32 2.01 13.83 -3.19
N ASP A 33 2.69 14.98 -3.13
CA ASP A 33 3.74 15.40 -4.06
C ASP A 33 5.17 15.27 -3.48
N LEU A 34 5.34 14.73 -2.25
CA LEU A 34 6.66 14.60 -1.61
C LEU A 34 7.47 13.38 -2.09
N GLY A 35 7.40 13.04 -3.38
CA GLY A 35 8.21 11.96 -3.90
C GLY A 35 7.77 10.58 -3.44
N VAL A 36 8.73 9.67 -3.36
CA VAL A 36 8.55 8.28 -2.91
C VAL A 36 8.22 8.20 -1.39
N VAL A 37 8.18 9.33 -0.69
CA VAL A 37 7.95 9.42 0.75
C VAL A 37 6.51 9.05 1.13
N SER A 38 5.53 9.27 0.25
CA SER A 38 4.14 8.85 0.46
C SER A 38 3.98 7.32 0.46
N VAL A 39 4.89 6.59 -0.21
CA VAL A 39 4.80 5.14 -0.34
C VAL A 39 5.17 4.47 0.98
N GLY A 40 4.25 3.65 1.52
CA GLY A 40 4.46 2.92 2.77
C GLY A 40 5.71 2.02 2.74
N THR A 41 6.38 1.90 3.90
CA THR A 41 7.64 1.13 4.04
C THR A 41 7.50 -0.33 3.58
N GLY A 42 6.32 -0.94 3.81
CA GLY A 42 6.04 -2.29 3.33
C GLY A 42 6.07 -2.40 1.80
N ASN A 43 5.50 -1.43 1.10
CA ASN A 43 5.49 -1.39 -0.38
C ASN A 43 6.90 -1.14 -0.94
N LEU A 44 7.70 -0.28 -0.30
CA LEU A 44 9.10 -0.07 -0.67
C LEU A 44 9.96 -1.32 -0.49
N ARG A 45 9.74 -2.09 0.58
CA ARG A 45 10.43 -3.38 0.79
C ARG A 45 10.06 -4.40 -0.28
N LYS A 46 8.76 -4.52 -0.62
CA LYS A 46 8.29 -5.41 -1.70
C LYS A 46 8.91 -5.02 -3.05
N LEU A 47 8.92 -3.73 -3.37
CA LEU A 47 9.56 -3.21 -4.58
C LEU A 47 11.05 -3.58 -4.63
N LEU A 48 11.80 -3.30 -3.55
CA LEU A 48 13.22 -3.64 -3.47
C LEU A 48 13.47 -5.14 -3.59
N GLN A 49 12.63 -5.96 -2.96
CA GLN A 49 12.72 -7.42 -3.03
C GLN A 49 12.48 -7.93 -4.46
N GLY A 50 11.46 -7.43 -5.15
CA GLY A 50 11.17 -7.81 -6.53
C GLY A 50 12.29 -7.40 -7.48
N LEU A 51 12.85 -6.20 -7.31
CA LEU A 51 14.02 -5.75 -8.06
C LEU A 51 15.24 -6.61 -7.76
N HIS A 52 15.47 -6.95 -6.48
CA HIS A 52 16.59 -7.79 -6.06
C HIS A 52 16.55 -9.19 -6.68
N ARG A 53 15.37 -9.79 -6.68
CA ARG A 53 15.11 -11.13 -7.24
C ARG A 53 15.00 -11.16 -8.77
N GLY A 54 14.97 -10.00 -9.43
CA GLY A 54 14.77 -9.89 -10.87
C GLY A 54 13.34 -10.20 -11.32
N THR A 55 12.37 -10.29 -10.41
CA THR A 55 10.95 -10.50 -10.74
C THR A 55 10.26 -9.19 -11.13
N LEU A 56 10.80 -8.05 -10.70
CA LEU A 56 10.49 -6.73 -11.24
C LEU A 56 11.64 -6.26 -12.12
N THR A 57 11.30 -5.82 -13.31
CA THR A 57 12.23 -5.26 -14.30
C THR A 57 11.99 -3.77 -14.49
N CYS A 58 13.02 -3.09 -14.99
CA CYS A 58 12.91 -1.70 -15.42
C CYS A 58 12.80 -1.64 -16.96
N PRO A 59 12.03 -0.69 -17.52
CA PRO A 59 11.27 0.35 -16.82
C PRO A 59 10.10 -0.24 -16.01
N LEU A 60 9.82 0.35 -14.84
CA LEU A 60 8.67 -0.06 -14.04
C LEU A 60 7.39 0.13 -14.85
N THR A 61 6.50 -0.86 -14.80
CA THR A 61 5.22 -0.83 -15.50
C THR A 61 4.06 -0.98 -14.52
N PRO A 62 2.88 -0.41 -14.81
CA PRO A 62 1.68 -0.65 -14.00
C PRO A 62 1.39 -2.14 -13.79
N ALA A 63 1.54 -2.94 -14.85
CA ALA A 63 1.31 -4.39 -14.79
C ALA A 63 2.32 -5.10 -13.89
N GLY A 64 3.62 -4.75 -13.98
CA GLY A 64 4.65 -5.33 -13.12
C GLY A 64 4.41 -5.01 -11.64
N LEU A 65 4.04 -3.77 -11.33
CA LEU A 65 3.72 -3.33 -9.97
C LEU A 65 2.46 -4.03 -9.44
N ALA A 66 1.39 -4.14 -10.24
CA ALA A 66 0.19 -4.87 -9.86
C ALA A 66 0.46 -6.35 -9.58
N GLY A 67 1.31 -7.00 -10.39
CA GLY A 67 1.73 -8.40 -10.16
C GLY A 67 2.48 -8.63 -8.84
N HIS A 68 2.99 -7.57 -8.23
CA HIS A 68 3.67 -7.60 -6.92
C HIS A 68 2.80 -7.01 -5.78
N GLY A 69 1.52 -6.76 -6.04
CA GLY A 69 0.58 -6.19 -5.07
C GLY A 69 0.89 -4.74 -4.72
N LEU A 70 1.43 -3.96 -5.68
CA LEU A 70 1.79 -2.54 -5.54
C LEU A 70 0.85 -1.62 -6.33
N GLN A 71 -0.35 -2.09 -6.69
CA GLN A 71 -1.32 -1.31 -7.49
C GLN A 71 -1.68 0.03 -6.84
N ASP A 72 -1.85 0.06 -5.52
CA ASP A 72 -2.25 1.27 -4.78
C ASP A 72 -1.12 2.32 -4.73
N ALA A 73 0.14 1.88 -4.80
CA ALA A 73 1.32 2.75 -4.82
C ALA A 73 1.82 3.05 -6.24
N SER A 74 1.15 2.53 -7.27
CA SER A 74 1.67 2.59 -8.64
C SER A 74 1.75 4.01 -9.19
N GLY A 75 0.80 4.88 -8.83
CA GLY A 75 0.82 6.30 -9.22
C GLY A 75 2.10 7.00 -8.74
N ASP A 76 2.34 6.98 -7.43
CA ASP A 76 3.48 7.63 -6.80
C ASP A 76 4.82 7.04 -7.25
N LEU A 77 4.90 5.71 -7.39
CA LEU A 77 6.11 5.04 -7.86
C LEU A 77 6.43 5.40 -9.31
N LEU A 78 5.44 5.41 -10.20
CA LEU A 78 5.64 5.74 -11.61
C LEU A 78 5.86 7.24 -11.83
N ALA A 79 5.31 8.11 -10.99
CA ALA A 79 5.56 9.54 -11.06
C ALA A 79 7.04 9.87 -10.78
N HIS A 80 7.64 9.21 -9.79
CA HIS A 80 8.96 9.60 -9.26
C HIS A 80 10.12 8.70 -9.69
N LEU A 81 9.86 7.46 -10.11
CA LEU A 81 10.92 6.49 -10.48
C LEU A 81 10.97 6.23 -11.98
N ARG A 82 10.06 6.80 -12.77
CA ARG A 82 10.06 6.64 -14.23
C ARG A 82 11.33 7.23 -14.84
N GLY A 83 11.88 6.52 -15.82
CA GLY A 83 13.10 6.90 -16.51
C GLY A 83 14.39 6.45 -15.81
N LEU A 84 14.30 5.93 -14.59
CA LEU A 84 15.43 5.30 -13.92
C LEU A 84 15.63 3.85 -14.39
N ASP A 85 16.89 3.44 -14.45
CA ASP A 85 17.27 2.05 -14.64
C ASP A 85 17.17 1.27 -13.32
N THR A 86 17.39 -0.04 -13.38
CA THR A 86 17.27 -0.90 -12.19
C THR A 86 18.21 -0.48 -11.06
N ALA A 87 19.42 -0.01 -11.37
CA ALA A 87 20.36 0.47 -10.37
C ALA A 87 19.86 1.76 -9.71
N GLY A 88 19.38 2.74 -10.50
CA GLY A 88 18.82 3.99 -10.01
C GLY A 88 17.58 3.78 -9.13
N VAL A 89 16.63 2.95 -9.58
CA VAL A 89 15.44 2.62 -8.78
C VAL A 89 15.86 1.98 -7.44
N ARG A 90 16.79 1.01 -7.45
CA ARG A 90 17.28 0.38 -6.22
C ARG A 90 17.95 1.40 -5.29
N ALA A 91 18.79 2.28 -5.82
CA ALA A 91 19.49 3.28 -5.03
C ALA A 91 18.51 4.21 -4.29
N VAL A 92 17.49 4.72 -5.00
CA VAL A 92 16.45 5.57 -4.40
C VAL A 92 15.69 4.81 -3.31
N VAL A 93 15.22 3.60 -3.59
CA VAL A 93 14.43 2.81 -2.61
C VAL A 93 15.26 2.46 -1.38
N VAL A 94 16.53 2.09 -1.55
CA VAL A 94 17.44 1.82 -0.43
C VAL A 94 17.68 3.08 0.41
N ALA A 95 17.93 4.22 -0.23
CA ALA A 95 18.15 5.48 0.47
C ALA A 95 16.94 5.89 1.32
N VAL A 96 15.73 5.80 0.76
CA VAL A 96 14.49 6.12 1.49
C VAL A 96 14.29 5.17 2.67
N LEU A 97 14.52 3.86 2.49
CA LEU A 97 14.39 2.88 3.58
C LEU A 97 15.43 3.12 4.68
N ALA A 98 16.68 3.44 4.32
CA ALA A 98 17.74 3.73 5.27
C ALA A 98 17.44 4.98 6.10
N GLU A 99 16.96 6.06 5.47
CA GLU A 99 16.60 7.29 6.18
C GLU A 99 15.44 7.04 7.16
N ARG A 100 14.41 6.27 6.77
CA ARG A 100 13.30 5.92 7.68
C ARG A 100 13.76 5.10 8.88
N LEU A 101 14.70 4.17 8.68
CA LEU A 101 15.29 3.40 9.78
C LEU A 101 16.10 4.30 10.72
N ALA A 102 16.90 5.21 10.18
CA ALA A 102 17.66 6.17 10.97
C ALA A 102 16.73 7.12 11.76
N GLN A 103 15.63 7.58 11.14
CA GLN A 103 14.62 8.40 11.81
C GLN A 103 13.98 7.67 12.98
N GLY A 104 13.54 6.42 12.79
CA GLY A 104 12.98 5.62 13.88
C GLY A 104 13.94 5.42 15.06
N GLN A 105 15.24 5.33 14.80
CA GLN A 105 16.26 5.26 15.86
C GLN A 105 16.43 6.59 16.60
N ARG A 106 16.44 7.72 15.87
CA ARG A 106 16.53 9.07 16.47
C ARG A 106 15.34 9.34 17.39
N ASP A 107 14.14 8.96 16.96
CA ASP A 107 12.91 9.15 17.74
C ASP A 107 12.92 8.29 19.01
N ALA A 108 13.38 7.04 18.91
CA ALA A 108 13.53 6.15 20.07
C ALA A 108 14.57 6.64 21.08
N SER A 109 15.62 7.36 20.65
CA SER A 109 16.65 7.91 21.54
C SER A 109 16.22 9.21 22.26
N ARG A 110 15.10 9.81 21.87
CA ARG A 110 14.57 11.07 22.43
C ARG A 110 13.41 10.90 23.41
N GLY A 111 12.80 9.71 23.45
CA GLY A 111 11.72 9.34 24.38
C GLY A 111 12.25 8.63 25.61
#